data_AF-A0A8C0WWR1-F1
#
_entry.id   AF-A0A8C0WWR1-F1
#
_cell.length_a   1.000
_cell.length_b   1.000
_cell.length_c   1.000
_cell.angle_alpha   90.00
_cell.angle_beta   90.00
_cell.angle_gamma   90.00
#
_symmetry.space_group_name_H-M   'P 1'
#
loop_
_entity.id
_entity.type
_entity.pdbx_description
1 polymer ?
#
loop_
_entity_poly.entity_id
_entity_poly.type
_entity_poly.pdbx_seq_one_letter_code
_entity_poly.pdbx_strand_id
1 'polypeptide(L)'
;MESTKEKNDNHKDNLLLRVGLNDNKAGMEGLDKEKINKIIMESTKGSRFYGNELKKEKQVNQRIENMMQQKAQITSQQLRKAQLQVLIQLLE
;
A
#
# COMPACT_ATOMS: atom_id res chain seq x y z
N MET A 1 8.99 12.08 26.93
CA MET A 1 9.76 10.98 26.31
C MET A 1 8.81 9.81 26.18
N GLU A 2 8.14 9.66 25.04
CA GLU A 2 7.32 8.48 24.73
C GLU A 2 7.66 8.09 23.30
N SER A 3 8.88 7.59 23.14
CA SER A 3 9.41 7.12 21.86
C SER A 3 9.13 5.63 21.71
N THR A 4 8.62 5.29 20.53
CA THR A 4 8.84 4.03 19.80
C THR A 4 8.24 2.75 20.37
N LYS A 5 6.96 2.48 20.05
CA LYS A 5 6.44 1.10 20.01
C LYS A 5 5.49 0.73 18.86
N GLU A 6 5.11 1.66 17.97
CA GLU A 6 4.10 1.37 16.93
C GLU A 6 4.64 0.96 15.55
N LYS A 7 5.97 0.93 15.34
CA LYS A 7 6.52 0.76 13.98
C LYS A 7 6.62 -0.69 13.47
N ASN A 8 6.36 -1.71 14.30
CA ASN A 8 6.64 -3.10 13.93
C ASN A 8 5.45 -3.88 13.33
N ASP A 9 4.21 -3.43 13.47
CA ASP A 9 3.05 -4.17 12.95
C ASP A 9 2.74 -3.87 11.47
N ASN A 10 3.07 -2.67 10.99
CA ASN A 10 2.83 -2.25 9.60
C ASN A 10 3.44 -3.17 8.54
N HIS A 11 4.59 -3.81 8.81
CA HIS A 11 5.25 -4.64 7.81
C HIS A 11 4.51 -5.96 7.52
N LYS A 12 3.82 -6.52 8.52
CA LYS A 12 3.02 -7.73 8.32
C LYS A 12 1.73 -7.41 7.58
N ASP A 13 1.08 -6.30 7.93
CA ASP A 13 -0.15 -5.85 7.30
C ASP A 13 0.07 -5.48 5.83
N ASN A 14 1.19 -4.81 5.53
CA ASN A 14 1.56 -4.48 4.16
C ASN A 14 1.83 -5.72 3.30
N LEU A 15 2.35 -6.80 3.90
CA LEU A 15 2.54 -8.06 3.17
C LEU A 15 1.22 -8.76 2.88
N LEU A 16 0.23 -8.67 3.78
CA LEU A 16 -1.11 -9.21 3.54
C LEU A 16 -1.78 -8.59 2.32
N LEU A 17 -1.42 -7.36 1.93
CA LEU A 17 -1.90 -6.75 0.67
C LEU A 17 -1.43 -7.50 -0.58
N ARG A 18 -0.36 -8.30 -0.50
CA ARG A 18 0.19 -9.04 -1.64
C ARG A 18 -0.14 -10.52 -1.64
N VAL A 19 -0.02 -11.15 -0.47
CA VAL A 19 -0.23 -12.59 -0.34
C VAL A 19 -1.61 -12.93 0.20
N GLY A 20 -2.22 -12.04 0.97
CA GLY A 20 -3.54 -12.25 1.57
C GLY A 20 -4.68 -12.22 0.57
N LEU A 21 -5.87 -12.54 1.07
CA LEU A 21 -7.11 -12.52 0.31
C LEU A 21 -7.41 -11.11 -0.20
N ASN A 22 -7.58 -11.00 -1.52
CA ASN A 22 -8.20 -9.83 -2.14
C ASN A 22 -9.71 -10.09 -2.28
N ASP A 23 -10.49 -9.50 -1.37
CA ASP A 23 -11.94 -9.60 -1.34
C ASP A 23 -12.65 -8.51 -2.17
N ASN A 24 -11.91 -7.62 -2.84
CA ASN A 24 -12.47 -6.66 -3.77
C ASN A 24 -12.79 -7.35 -5.13
N LYS A 25 -13.60 -8.41 -5.06
CA LYS A 25 -14.06 -9.23 -6.18
C LYS A 25 -15.50 -9.68 -5.92
N ALA A 26 -16.27 -9.86 -6.98
CA ALA A 26 -17.66 -10.31 -6.88
C ALA A 26 -17.76 -11.65 -6.13
N GLY A 27 -18.69 -11.73 -5.17
CA GLY A 27 -18.98 -12.95 -4.42
C GLY A 27 -17.98 -13.27 -3.31
N MET A 28 -17.14 -12.31 -2.91
CA MET A 28 -16.21 -12.44 -1.78
C MET A 28 -16.72 -11.75 -0.51
N GLU A 29 -17.96 -11.23 -0.52
CA GLU A 29 -18.57 -10.57 0.63
C GLU A 29 -18.83 -11.56 1.78
N GLY A 30 -18.62 -11.11 3.02
CA GLY A 30 -18.91 -11.91 4.23
C GLY A 30 -17.88 -13.01 4.54
N LEU A 31 -16.75 -13.08 3.82
CA LEU A 31 -15.68 -14.02 4.11
C LEU A 31 -14.86 -13.62 5.36
N ASP A 32 -14.50 -14.62 6.16
CA ASP A 32 -13.58 -14.45 7.29
C ASP A 32 -12.13 -14.28 6.80
N LYS A 33 -11.75 -13.02 6.57
CA LYS A 33 -10.43 -12.66 6.06
C LYS A 33 -9.31 -13.10 6.98
N GLU A 34 -9.50 -13.02 8.30
CA GLU A 34 -8.44 -13.34 9.26
C GLU A 34 -8.08 -14.82 9.20
N LYS A 35 -9.10 -15.69 9.23
CA LYS A 35 -8.90 -17.13 9.12
C LYS A 35 -8.29 -17.52 7.77
N ILE A 36 -8.77 -16.94 6.68
CA ILE A 36 -8.24 -17.22 5.33
C ILE A 36 -6.78 -16.75 5.22
N ASN A 37 -6.48 -15.54 5.67
CA ASN A 37 -5.13 -14.99 5.64
C ASN A 37 -4.16 -15.79 6.50
N LYS A 38 -4.60 -16.32 7.64
CA LYS A 38 -3.79 -17.22 8.47
C LYS A 38 -3.40 -18.48 7.70
N ILE A 39 -4.36 -19.15 7.06
CA ILE A 39 -4.12 -20.36 6.25
C ILE A 39 -3.15 -20.06 5.11
N ILE A 40 -3.37 -18.96 4.38
CA ILE A 40 -2.51 -18.52 3.28
C ILE A 40 -1.08 -18.29 3.80
N MET A 41 -0.92 -17.57 4.91
CA MET A 41 0.38 -17.24 5.46
C MET A 41 1.13 -18.49 5.92
N GLU A 42 0.46 -19.40 6.61
CA GLU A 42 1.02 -20.69 7.04
C GLU A 42 1.46 -21.53 5.84
N SER A 43 0.68 -21.52 4.76
CA SER A 43 0.94 -22.33 3.56
C SER A 43 2.00 -21.74 2.62
N THR A 44 2.19 -20.42 2.63
CA THR A 44 3.08 -19.73 1.68
C THR A 44 4.42 -19.32 2.27
N LYS A 45 4.52 -19.13 3.60
CA LYS A 45 5.72 -18.65 4.27
C LYS A 45 6.92 -19.57 4.00
N GLY A 46 8.06 -18.98 3.68
CA GLY A 46 9.30 -19.70 3.36
C GLY A 46 9.42 -20.15 1.90
N SER A 47 8.38 -19.99 1.08
CA SER A 47 8.47 -20.26 -0.35
C SER A 47 9.27 -19.19 -1.11
N ARG A 48 9.78 -19.54 -2.30
CA ARG A 48 10.39 -18.57 -3.22
C ARG A 48 9.41 -17.47 -3.64
N PHE A 49 8.13 -17.81 -3.78
CA PHE A 49 7.06 -16.87 -4.07
C PHE A 49 6.92 -15.83 -2.95
N TYR A 50 6.85 -16.29 -1.70
CA TYR A 50 6.78 -15.41 -0.53
C TYR A 50 7.97 -14.44 -0.44
N GLY A 51 9.18 -14.94 -0.68
CA GLY A 51 10.38 -14.09 -0.74
C GLY A 51 10.33 -13.04 -1.86
N ASN A 52 9.72 -13.36 -3.00
CA ASN A 52 9.53 -12.41 -4.10
C ASN A 52 8.48 -11.34 -3.76
N GLU A 53 7.36 -11.73 -3.16
CA GLU A 53 6.33 -10.77 -2.75
C GLU A 53 6.84 -9.82 -1.65
N LEU A 54 7.67 -10.29 -0.72
CA LEU A 54 8.39 -9.42 0.22
C LEU A 54 9.26 -8.37 -0.49
N LYS A 55 9.99 -8.77 -1.54
CA LYS A 55 10.84 -7.84 -2.32
C LYS A 55 10.01 -6.79 -3.03
N LYS A 56 8.93 -7.20 -3.69
CA LYS A 56 8.02 -6.27 -4.37
C LYS A 56 7.34 -5.32 -3.38
N GLU A 57 7.01 -5.80 -2.19
CA GLU A 57 6.40 -4.98 -1.14
C GLU A 57 7.35 -3.89 -0.66
N LYS A 58 8.62 -4.23 -0.44
CA LYS A 58 9.66 -3.24 -0.17
C LYS A 58 9.76 -2.20 -1.29
N GLN A 59 9.73 -2.62 -2.55
CA GLN A 59 9.83 -1.72 -3.69
C GLN A 59 8.65 -0.74 -3.77
N VAL A 60 7.42 -1.21 -3.55
CA VAL A 60 6.24 -0.33 -3.57
C VAL A 60 6.24 0.63 -2.38
N ASN A 61 6.62 0.18 -1.19
CA ASN A 61 6.76 1.07 -0.03
C ASN A 61 7.80 2.16 -0.28
N GLN A 62 8.94 1.83 -0.90
CA GLN A 62 9.93 2.84 -1.29
C GLN A 62 9.36 3.85 -2.30
N ARG A 63 8.56 3.38 -3.27
CA ARG A 63 7.92 4.27 -4.24
C ARG A 63 6.91 5.22 -3.58
N ILE A 64 6.13 4.72 -2.62
CA ILE A 64 5.20 5.53 -1.83
C ILE A 64 5.96 6.57 -1.01
N GLU A 65 7.04 6.17 -0.34
CA GLU A 65 7.88 7.09 0.43
C GLU A 65 8.44 8.22 -0.45
N ASN A 66 9.00 7.89 -1.61
CA ASN A 66 9.51 8.87 -2.56
C ASN A 66 8.39 9.83 -3.03
N MET A 67 7.20 9.31 -3.32
CA MET A 67 6.04 10.11 -3.70
C MET A 67 5.60 11.04 -2.56
N MET A 68 5.64 10.58 -1.31
CA MET A 68 5.30 11.40 -0.15
C MET A 68 6.33 12.50 0.11
N GLN A 69 7.62 12.23 -0.10
CA GLN A 69 8.67 13.24 -0.05
C GLN A 69 8.48 14.31 -1.13
N GLN A 70 8.18 13.91 -2.37
CA GLN A 70 7.86 14.84 -3.45
C GLN A 70 6.62 15.68 -3.13
N LYS A 71 5.55 15.03 -2.64
CA LYS A 71 4.32 15.72 -2.20
C LYS A 71 4.61 16.79 -1.16
N ALA A 72 5.47 16.52 -0.19
CA ALA A 72 5.82 17.47 0.87
C ALA A 72 6.54 18.72 0.35
N GLN A 73 7.20 18.64 -0.81
CA GLN A 73 7.89 19.77 -1.45
C GLN A 73 6.96 20.63 -2.31
N ILE A 74 5.72 20.18 -2.58
CA ILE A 74 4.76 20.93 -3.40
C ILE A 74 4.23 22.12 -2.61
N THR A 75 4.39 23.32 -3.18
CA THR A 75 3.85 24.56 -2.62
C THR A 75 2.39 24.80 -3.01
N SER A 76 1.67 25.58 -2.21
CA SER A 76 0.29 25.99 -2.51
C SER A 76 0.17 26.79 -3.82
N GLN A 77 1.24 27.49 -4.25
CA GLN A 77 1.24 28.20 -5.53
C GLN A 77 1.35 27.22 -6.70
N GLN A 78 2.26 26.24 -6.63
CA GLN A 78 2.38 25.19 -7.65
C GLN A 78 1.08 24.38 -7.76
N LEU A 79 0.47 24.03 -6.63
CA LEU A 79 -0.80 23.31 -6.61
C LEU A 79 -1.93 24.09 -7.30
N ARG A 80 -2.09 25.38 -6.98
CA ARG A 80 -3.09 26.24 -7.62
C ARG A 80 -2.86 26.39 -9.13
N LYS A 81 -1.60 26.54 -9.55
CA LYS A 81 -1.24 26.60 -10.98
C LYS A 81 -1.65 25.31 -11.70
N ALA A 82 -1.33 24.14 -11.11
CA ALA A 82 -1.70 22.85 -11.69
C ALA A 82 -3.23 22.66 -11.75
N GLN A 83 -3.97 23.08 -10.72
CA GLN A 83 -5.43 23.04 -10.71
C GLN A 83 -6.04 23.83 -11.87
N LEU A 84 -5.55 25.05 -12.14
CA LEU A 84 -6.04 25.86 -13.26
C LEU A 84 -5.71 25.21 -14.62
N GLN A 85 -4.52 24.63 -14.78
CA GLN A 85 -4.14 23.96 -16.02
C GLN A 85 -5.03 22.74 -16.32
N VAL A 86 -5.30 21.91 -15.31
CA VAL A 86 -6.21 20.76 -15.45
C VAL A 86 -7.63 21.24 -15.76
N LEU A 87 -8.10 22.30 -15.10
CA LEU A 87 -9.42 22.87 -15.37
C LEU A 87 -9.56 23.36 -16.82
N ILE A 88 -8.55 24.06 -17.34
CA ILE A 88 -8.55 24.53 -18.73
C ILE A 88 -8.58 23.35 -19.70
N GLN A 89 -7.77 22.30 -19.46
CA GLN A 89 -7.76 21.09 -20.31
C GLN A 89 -9.08 20.33 -20.33
N LEU A 90 -9.92 20.43 -19.30
CA LEU A 90 -11.22 19.76 -19.25
C LEU A 90 -12.33 20.56 -19.95
N LEU A 91 -12.08 21.82 -20.27
CA LEU A 91 -13.03 22.72 -20.94
C LEU A 91 -12.79 22.82 -22.45
N GLU A 92 -11.69 22.25 -22.95
CA GLU A 92 -11.37 22.06 -24.37
C GLU A 92 -11.79 20.66 -24.83
#